data_AF-A0A0H3FXX9-F1
#
_entry.id   AF-A0A0H3FXX9-F1
#
_cell.length_a   1.000
_cell.length_b   1.000
_cell.length_c   1.000
_cell.angle_alpha   90.00
_cell.angle_beta   90.00
_cell.angle_gamma   90.00
#
_symmetry.space_group_name_H-M   'P 1'
#
loop_
_entity.id
_entity.type
_entity.pdbx_description
1 polymer ?
#
loop_
_entity_poly.entity_id
_entity_poly.type
_entity_poly.pdbx_seq_one_letter_code
_entity_poly.pdbx_strand_id
1 'polypeptide(L)'
;MQSLTYHHNTGFVPAAMINRAQTKQDHDHELIRDAVRAWASAIDNQDVVSALIINEYREQGGNSISFPDDISRARQKLFRFLDNRFDSEQYRENVRQLTPAIMAVLPLEFRTKLAPQNDTMSLIASAMKECAEAKQANAPEHQKLKEVSEGIASLFRLMPEQVGPLMTMVTSMLGVM
;
A
#
# COMPACT_ATOMS: atom_id res chain seq x y z
N MET A 1 70.78 -8.09 11.87
CA MET A 1 69.80 -8.22 10.78
C MET A 1 68.42 -7.98 11.37
N GLN A 2 67.73 -6.91 10.96
CA GLN A 2 66.42 -6.54 11.49
C GLN A 2 65.33 -7.32 10.75
N SER A 3 64.44 -7.96 11.52
CA SER A 3 63.32 -8.74 11.00
C SER A 3 62.12 -7.82 10.72
N LEU A 4 61.66 -7.78 9.47
CA LEU A 4 60.44 -7.08 9.06
C LEU A 4 59.24 -7.99 9.31
N THR A 5 58.38 -7.64 10.26
CA THR A 5 57.09 -8.29 10.50
C THR A 5 56.05 -7.77 9.51
N TYR A 6 55.61 -8.61 8.56
CA TYR A 6 54.48 -8.33 7.68
C TYR A 6 53.17 -8.61 8.44
N HIS A 7 52.42 -7.57 8.79
CA HIS A 7 51.03 -7.71 9.23
C HIS A 7 50.13 -7.88 8.00
N HIS A 8 49.54 -9.06 7.84
CA HIS A 8 48.52 -9.34 6.84
C HIS A 8 47.16 -8.93 7.41
N ASN A 9 46.61 -7.83 6.90
CA ASN A 9 45.32 -7.31 7.34
C ASN A 9 44.21 -7.86 6.41
N THR A 10 43.65 -9.02 6.73
CA THR A 10 42.43 -9.54 6.08
C THR A 10 41.19 -8.89 6.69
N GLY A 11 41.10 -7.56 6.53
CA GLY A 11 39.89 -6.81 6.84
C GLY A 11 38.85 -7.02 5.74
N PHE A 12 38.06 -8.08 5.83
CA PHE A 12 36.81 -8.16 5.08
C PHE A 12 35.85 -7.12 5.66
N VAL A 13 35.75 -5.96 5.01
CA VAL A 13 34.72 -4.96 5.31
C VAL A 13 33.49 -5.36 4.49
N PRO A 14 32.41 -5.88 5.09
CA PRO A 14 31.17 -6.04 4.35
C PRO A 14 30.66 -4.64 4.05
N ALA A 15 30.92 -4.14 2.85
CA ALA A 15 30.22 -3.00 2.30
C ALA A 15 28.73 -3.35 2.34
N ALA A 16 27.92 -2.51 2.99
CA ALA A 16 26.48 -2.68 3.04
C ALA A 16 25.96 -2.90 1.61
N MET A 17 25.43 -4.09 1.32
CA MET A 17 24.75 -4.35 0.07
C MET A 17 23.50 -3.48 0.06
N ILE A 18 23.58 -2.31 -0.57
CA ILE A 18 22.41 -1.51 -0.92
C ILE A 18 21.69 -2.35 -1.97
N ASN A 19 20.66 -3.07 -1.53
CA ASN A 19 19.79 -3.84 -2.40
C ASN A 19 19.05 -2.86 -3.30
N ARG A 20 19.65 -2.55 -4.45
CA ARG A 20 19.13 -1.65 -5.48
C ARG A 20 18.09 -2.35 -6.36
N ALA A 21 17.32 -3.27 -5.78
CA ALA A 21 16.06 -3.73 -6.36
C ALA A 21 14.96 -2.73 -5.98
N GLN A 22 15.06 -1.50 -6.49
CA GLN A 22 13.92 -0.58 -6.47
C GLN A 22 13.01 -0.93 -7.64
N THR A 23 12.24 -2.01 -7.49
CA THR A 23 11.01 -2.27 -8.25
C THR A 23 9.85 -1.37 -7.79
N LYS A 24 10.15 -0.25 -7.10
CA LYS A 24 9.19 0.44 -6.22
C LYS A 24 8.40 1.58 -6.87
N GLN A 25 8.74 1.99 -8.10
CA GLN A 25 8.10 3.16 -8.71
C GLN A 25 6.89 2.84 -9.61
N ASP A 26 6.85 1.66 -10.21
CA ASP A 26 5.81 1.35 -11.20
C ASP A 26 4.43 1.18 -10.54
N HIS A 27 4.40 0.55 -9.37
CA HIS A 27 3.16 0.24 -8.66
C HIS A 27 2.48 1.47 -8.03
N ASP A 28 3.24 2.52 -7.69
CA ASP A 28 2.70 3.70 -7.00
C ASP A 28 1.69 4.47 -7.87
N HIS A 29 1.96 4.57 -9.19
CA HIS A 29 1.05 5.21 -10.13
C HIS A 29 -0.31 4.49 -10.21
N GLU A 30 -0.28 3.15 -10.32
CA GLU A 30 -1.49 2.34 -10.42
C GLU A 30 -2.33 2.41 -9.15
N LEU A 31 -1.68 2.34 -7.98
CA LEU A 31 -2.37 2.46 -6.69
C LEU A 31 -3.06 3.82 -6.54
N ILE A 32 -2.37 4.90 -6.91
CA ILE A 32 -2.95 6.25 -6.91
C ILE A 32 -4.13 6.36 -7.88
N ARG A 33 -3.98 5.86 -9.12
CA ARG A 33 -5.07 5.78 -10.10
C ARG A 33 -6.28 5.05 -9.52
N ASP A 34 -6.07 3.88 -8.95
CA ASP A 34 -7.14 3.00 -8.48
C ASP A 34 -7.85 3.57 -7.24
N ALA A 35 -7.12 4.22 -6.34
CA ALA A 35 -7.69 4.92 -5.19
C ALA A 35 -8.55 6.12 -5.63
N VAL A 36 -8.06 6.95 -6.55
CA VAL A 36 -8.82 8.10 -7.07
C VAL A 36 -10.05 7.65 -7.87
N ARG A 37 -9.94 6.57 -8.66
CA ARG A 37 -11.07 5.97 -9.39
C ARG A 37 -12.13 5.40 -8.44
N ALA A 38 -11.70 4.69 -7.39
CA ALA A 38 -12.61 4.16 -6.37
C ALA A 38 -13.36 5.28 -5.66
N TRP A 39 -12.64 6.34 -5.26
CA TRP A 39 -13.26 7.51 -4.63
C TRP A 39 -14.29 8.18 -5.55
N ALA A 40 -13.92 8.48 -6.81
CA ALA A 40 -14.83 9.11 -7.75
C ALA A 40 -16.05 8.24 -8.07
N SER A 41 -15.88 6.92 -8.13
CA SER A 41 -16.98 5.98 -8.31
C SER A 41 -17.90 5.93 -7.09
N ALA A 42 -17.37 5.99 -5.88
CA ALA A 42 -18.16 5.89 -4.65
C ALA A 42 -19.11 7.08 -4.46
N ILE A 43 -18.70 8.27 -4.93
CA ILE A 43 -19.52 9.48 -4.84
C ILE A 43 -20.26 9.83 -6.13
N ASP A 44 -20.14 8.99 -7.17
CA ASP A 44 -20.69 9.19 -8.53
C ASP A 44 -20.42 10.60 -9.11
N ASN A 45 -19.24 11.16 -8.83
CA ASN A 45 -18.93 12.53 -9.20
C ASN A 45 -17.43 12.79 -9.39
N GLN A 46 -16.95 12.61 -10.62
CA GLN A 46 -15.56 12.89 -10.98
C GLN A 46 -15.19 14.37 -10.96
N ASP A 47 -16.15 15.27 -11.18
CA ASP A 47 -15.90 16.72 -11.19
C ASP A 47 -15.55 17.22 -9.79
N VAL A 48 -16.27 16.76 -8.77
CA VAL A 48 -15.98 17.09 -7.35
C VAL A 48 -14.60 16.56 -6.94
N VAL A 49 -14.30 15.29 -7.23
CA VAL A 49 -12.97 14.70 -6.94
C VAL A 49 -11.85 15.49 -7.63
N SER A 50 -12.05 15.85 -8.91
CA SER A 50 -11.05 16.60 -9.67
C SER A 50 -10.84 18.00 -9.10
N ALA A 51 -11.92 18.69 -8.75
CA ALA A 51 -11.84 20.02 -8.15
C ALA A 51 -11.06 19.99 -6.82
N LEU A 52 -11.34 19.02 -5.94
CA LEU A 52 -10.65 18.87 -4.66
C LEU A 52 -9.14 18.65 -4.86
N ILE A 53 -8.76 17.71 -5.72
CA ILE A 53 -7.34 17.40 -5.98
C ILE A 53 -6.61 18.61 -6.60
N ILE A 54 -7.23 19.27 -7.59
CA ILE A 54 -6.60 20.37 -8.31
C ILE A 54 -6.48 21.62 -7.42
N ASN A 55 -7.49 21.90 -6.60
CA ASN A 55 -7.45 23.01 -5.66
C ASN A 55 -6.37 22.77 -4.59
N GLU A 56 -6.34 21.58 -4.00
CA GLU A 56 -5.31 21.23 -3.02
C GLU A 56 -3.90 21.32 -3.65
N TYR A 57 -3.72 20.85 -4.89
CA TYR A 57 -2.44 20.97 -5.59
C TYR A 57 -1.98 22.43 -5.71
N ARG A 58 -2.90 23.35 -6.02
CA ARG A 58 -2.63 24.78 -6.10
C ARG A 58 -2.34 25.37 -4.72
N GLU A 59 -3.09 24.98 -3.69
CA GLU A 59 -2.92 25.44 -2.30
C GLU A 59 -1.58 24.99 -1.71
N GLN A 60 -1.09 23.80 -2.09
CA GLN A 60 0.25 23.31 -1.77
C GLN A 60 1.38 24.01 -2.58
N GLY A 61 1.05 25.01 -3.41
CA GLY A 61 2.01 25.76 -4.22
C GLY A 61 2.39 25.09 -5.54
N GLY A 62 1.64 24.07 -5.97
CA GLY A 62 1.85 23.36 -7.22
C GLY A 62 1.65 24.25 -8.44
N ASN A 63 2.72 24.42 -9.23
CA ASN A 63 2.71 25.28 -10.43
C ASN A 63 3.28 24.61 -11.69
N SER A 64 3.87 23.41 -11.57
CA SER A 64 4.45 22.65 -12.68
C SER A 64 3.40 22.11 -13.65
N ILE A 65 2.16 21.90 -13.18
CA ILE A 65 1.05 21.40 -13.99
C ILE A 65 0.00 22.50 -14.14
N SER A 66 -0.17 22.99 -15.37
CA SER A 66 -1.25 23.94 -15.68
C SER A 66 -2.57 23.18 -15.90
N PHE A 67 -3.58 23.43 -15.08
CA PHE A 67 -4.95 22.95 -15.30
C PHE A 67 -5.83 24.07 -15.88
N PRO A 68 -6.69 23.78 -16.88
CA PRO A 68 -7.70 24.71 -17.35
C PRO A 68 -8.69 25.12 -16.24
N ASP A 69 -9.30 26.31 -16.36
CA ASP A 69 -10.34 26.77 -15.42
C ASP A 69 -11.68 26.05 -15.62
N ASP A 70 -11.94 25.56 -16.84
CA ASP A 70 -13.12 24.73 -17.13
C ASP A 70 -12.99 23.37 -16.44
N ILE A 71 -13.92 23.06 -15.54
CA ILE A 71 -13.88 21.85 -14.71
C ILE A 71 -13.89 20.57 -15.54
N SER A 72 -14.66 20.52 -16.63
CA SER A 72 -14.76 19.33 -17.47
C SER A 72 -13.42 19.01 -18.14
N ARG A 73 -12.75 20.04 -18.69
CA ARG A 73 -11.41 19.92 -19.27
C ARG A 73 -10.35 19.62 -18.22
N ALA A 74 -10.45 20.22 -17.04
CA ALA A 74 -9.53 19.97 -15.92
C ALA A 74 -9.62 18.51 -15.45
N ARG A 75 -10.84 18.00 -15.23
CA ARG A 75 -11.13 16.59 -14.95
C ARG A 75 -10.54 15.68 -16.03
N GLN A 76 -10.87 15.93 -17.30
CA GLN A 76 -10.38 15.11 -18.42
C GLN A 76 -8.86 15.03 -18.43
N LYS A 77 -8.17 16.16 -18.18
CA LYS A 77 -6.71 16.22 -18.11
C LYS A 77 -6.17 15.41 -16.95
N LEU A 78 -6.73 15.57 -15.74
CA LEU A 78 -6.35 14.81 -14.55
C LEU A 78 -6.48 13.29 -14.78
N PHE A 79 -7.65 12.84 -15.22
CA PHE A 79 -7.88 11.41 -15.48
C PHE A 79 -7.05 10.87 -16.65
N ARG A 80 -6.68 11.70 -17.62
CA ARG A 80 -5.75 11.29 -18.67
C ARG A 80 -4.34 11.02 -18.12
N PHE A 81 -3.88 11.80 -17.14
CA PHE A 81 -2.61 11.53 -16.46
C PHE A 81 -2.69 10.26 -15.63
N LEU A 82 -3.77 10.08 -14.86
CA LEU A 82 -3.98 8.88 -14.03
C LEU A 82 -4.11 7.60 -14.87
N ASP A 83 -4.86 7.64 -15.98
CA ASP A 83 -5.07 6.48 -16.83
C ASP A 83 -3.81 6.07 -17.58
N ASN A 84 -2.95 7.04 -17.92
CA ASN A 84 -1.68 6.86 -18.61
C ASN A 84 -1.69 5.75 -19.69
N ARG A 85 -2.70 5.74 -20.57
CA ARG A 85 -2.96 4.62 -21.51
C ARG A 85 -1.81 4.27 -22.46
N PHE A 86 -0.85 5.18 -22.63
CA PHE A 86 0.30 5.03 -23.52
C PHE A 86 1.63 4.94 -22.75
N ASP A 87 1.57 4.69 -21.45
CA ASP A 87 2.73 4.54 -20.57
C ASP A 87 3.76 5.67 -20.70
N SER A 88 3.27 6.91 -20.63
CA SER A 88 4.10 8.11 -20.71
C SER A 88 4.78 8.41 -19.38
N GLU A 89 6.11 8.47 -19.39
CA GLU A 89 6.91 8.93 -18.24
C GLU A 89 6.51 10.33 -17.76
N GLN A 90 6.18 11.24 -18.68
CA GLN A 90 5.71 12.58 -18.32
C GLN A 90 4.39 12.53 -17.52
N TYR A 91 3.51 11.57 -17.81
CA TYR A 91 2.26 11.43 -17.05
C TYR A 91 2.50 10.78 -15.69
N ARG A 92 3.46 9.85 -15.58
CA ARG A 92 3.92 9.32 -14.29
C ARG A 92 4.50 10.42 -13.41
N GLU A 93 5.34 11.28 -13.98
CA GLU A 93 5.88 12.44 -13.28
C GLU A 93 4.79 13.43 -12.85
N ASN A 94 3.82 13.71 -13.74
CA ASN A 94 2.68 14.56 -13.37
C ASN A 94 1.88 13.95 -12.21
N VAL A 95 1.64 12.64 -12.21
CA VAL A 95 0.96 11.96 -11.11
C VAL A 95 1.80 12.03 -9.83
N ARG A 96 3.11 11.82 -9.90
CA ARG A 96 4.03 11.96 -8.75
C ARG A 96 3.97 13.35 -8.12
N GLN A 97 3.86 14.40 -8.93
CA GLN A 97 3.70 15.78 -8.46
C GLN A 97 2.32 16.03 -7.84
N LEU A 98 1.30 15.32 -8.28
CA LEU A 98 -0.06 15.39 -7.74
C LEU A 98 -0.25 14.54 -6.48
N THR A 99 0.58 13.51 -6.28
CA THR A 99 0.46 12.56 -5.15
C THR A 99 0.33 13.25 -3.79
N PRO A 100 1.12 14.28 -3.42
CA PRO A 100 0.95 14.96 -2.13
C PRO A 100 -0.43 15.59 -1.93
N ALA A 101 -0.96 16.22 -2.98
CA ALA A 101 -2.30 16.81 -2.98
C ALA A 101 -3.39 15.73 -2.92
N ILE A 102 -3.25 14.67 -3.72
CA ILE A 102 -4.16 13.52 -3.69
C ILE A 102 -4.20 12.92 -2.28
N MET A 103 -3.05 12.68 -1.65
CA MET A 103 -2.97 12.12 -0.31
C MET A 103 -3.62 12.99 0.77
N ALA A 104 -3.55 14.32 0.62
CA ALA A 104 -4.17 15.25 1.55
C ALA A 104 -5.70 15.18 1.50
N VAL A 105 -6.30 15.16 0.31
CA VAL A 105 -7.77 15.19 0.14
C VAL A 105 -8.42 13.81 0.06
N LEU A 106 -7.66 12.74 -0.19
CA LEU A 106 -8.21 11.39 -0.34
C LEU A 106 -8.85 10.93 0.98
N PRO A 107 -10.14 10.55 0.99
CA PRO A 107 -10.79 10.04 2.18
C PRO A 107 -10.10 8.79 2.74
N LEU A 108 -10.08 8.66 4.07
CA LEU A 108 -9.36 7.59 4.78
C LEU A 108 -9.73 6.17 4.31
N GLU A 109 -11.00 5.95 3.99
CA GLU A 109 -11.51 4.66 3.49
C GLU A 109 -10.84 4.20 2.18
N PHE A 110 -10.41 5.13 1.31
CA PHE A 110 -9.73 4.81 0.06
C PHE A 110 -8.20 4.75 0.20
N ARG A 111 -7.63 5.24 1.32
CA ARG A 111 -6.18 5.16 1.59
C ARG A 111 -5.71 3.72 1.86
N THR A 112 -6.61 2.84 2.28
CA THR A 112 -6.35 1.40 2.43
C THR A 112 -5.87 0.76 1.13
N LYS A 113 -6.27 1.30 -0.03
CA LYS A 113 -5.78 0.85 -1.34
C LYS A 113 -4.37 1.32 -1.66
N LEU A 114 -3.86 2.32 -0.96
CA LEU A 114 -2.50 2.84 -1.13
C LEU A 114 -1.49 2.17 -0.19
N ALA A 115 -1.99 1.52 0.88
CA ALA A 115 -1.16 0.62 1.66
C ALA A 115 -0.83 -0.61 0.80
N PRO A 116 0.43 -1.11 0.83
CA PRO A 116 0.73 -2.40 0.26
C PRO A 116 -0.27 -3.42 0.83
N GLN A 117 -0.98 -4.16 -0.02
CA GLN A 117 -1.95 -5.17 0.45
C GLN A 117 -1.30 -6.27 1.29
N ASN A 118 0.04 -6.34 1.30
CA ASN A 118 0.86 -7.24 2.11
C ASN A 118 1.65 -6.53 3.23
N ASP A 119 1.33 -5.28 3.60
CA ASP A 119 1.91 -4.71 4.81
C ASP A 119 1.32 -5.40 6.05
N THR A 120 2.18 -5.75 7.01
CA THR A 120 1.84 -6.54 8.20
C THR A 120 0.63 -5.94 8.93
N MET A 121 0.52 -4.62 8.95
CA MET A 121 -0.60 -3.92 9.59
C MET A 121 -1.94 -4.13 8.86
N SER A 122 -1.95 -4.18 7.52
CA SER A 122 -3.15 -4.47 6.72
C SER A 122 -3.61 -5.91 6.93
N LEU A 123 -2.68 -6.87 7.02
CA LEU A 123 -2.98 -8.26 7.33
C LEU A 123 -3.58 -8.40 8.75
N ILE A 124 -3.00 -7.71 9.74
CA ILE A 124 -3.53 -7.67 11.11
C ILE A 124 -4.93 -7.05 11.14
N ALA A 125 -5.14 -5.93 10.44
CA ALA A 125 -6.44 -5.25 10.40
C ALA A 125 -7.53 -6.12 9.75
N SER A 126 -7.23 -6.80 8.65
CA SER A 126 -8.16 -7.74 8.02
C SER A 126 -8.47 -8.93 8.93
N ALA A 127 -7.45 -9.55 9.55
CA ALA A 127 -7.64 -10.65 10.49
C ALA A 127 -8.53 -10.23 11.69
N MET A 128 -8.28 -9.05 12.25
CA MET A 128 -9.08 -8.50 13.36
C MET A 128 -10.52 -8.21 12.95
N LYS A 129 -10.74 -7.67 11.75
CA LYS A 129 -12.07 -7.41 11.21
C LYS A 129 -12.87 -8.71 11.04
N GLU A 130 -12.30 -9.74 10.40
CA GLU A 130 -12.92 -11.05 10.23
C GLU A 130 -13.30 -11.69 11.59
N CYS A 131 -12.39 -11.62 12.57
CA CYS A 131 -12.67 -12.11 13.93
C CYS A 131 -13.80 -11.33 14.64
N ALA A 132 -13.87 -10.00 14.43
CA ALA A 132 -14.89 -9.15 15.03
C ALA A 132 -16.28 -9.37 14.40
N GLU A 133 -16.34 -9.51 13.07
CA GLU A 133 -17.57 -9.82 12.34
C GLU A 133 -18.12 -11.19 12.75
N ALA A 134 -17.25 -12.20 12.92
CA ALA A 134 -17.65 -13.52 13.44
C ALA A 134 -18.26 -13.46 14.84
N LYS A 135 -17.79 -12.54 15.69
CA LYS A 135 -18.27 -12.36 17.08
C LYS A 135 -19.57 -11.55 17.17
N GLN A 136 -19.79 -10.60 16.24
CA GLN A 136 -20.99 -9.77 16.19
C GLN A 136 -22.17 -10.43 15.44
N ALA A 137 -21.92 -11.39 14.55
CA ALA A 137 -22.97 -11.95 13.72
C ALA A 137 -23.87 -12.93 14.49
N ASN A 138 -25.20 -12.75 14.36
CA ASN A 138 -26.21 -13.77 14.69
C ASN A 138 -26.24 -14.88 13.61
N ALA A 139 -25.05 -15.30 13.14
CA ALA A 139 -24.87 -16.22 12.01
C ALA A 139 -24.95 -17.69 12.44
N PRO A 140 -25.33 -18.61 11.51
CA PRO A 140 -25.25 -20.05 11.72
C PRO A 140 -23.85 -20.51 12.18
N GLU A 141 -23.77 -21.52 13.04
CA GLU A 141 -22.51 -21.96 13.65
C GLU A 141 -21.41 -22.30 12.63
N HIS A 142 -21.76 -22.91 11.50
CA HIS A 142 -20.80 -23.25 10.45
C HIS A 142 -20.14 -22.01 9.82
N GLN A 143 -20.89 -20.90 9.70
CA GLN A 143 -20.35 -19.65 9.19
C GLN A 143 -19.39 -19.04 10.21
N LYS A 144 -19.76 -19.02 11.49
CA LYS A 144 -18.89 -18.53 12.57
C LYS A 144 -17.58 -19.32 12.63
N LEU A 145 -17.66 -20.64 12.52
CA LEU A 145 -16.48 -21.50 12.51
C LEU A 145 -15.57 -21.21 11.31
N LYS A 146 -16.15 -20.99 10.12
CA LYS A 146 -15.40 -20.63 8.92
C LYS A 146 -14.65 -19.30 9.09
N GLU A 147 -15.36 -18.22 9.46
CA GLU A 147 -14.78 -16.88 9.60
C GLU A 147 -13.68 -16.85 10.69
N VAL A 148 -13.89 -17.52 11.83
CA VAL A 148 -12.87 -17.66 12.89
C VAL A 148 -11.65 -18.44 12.38
N SER A 149 -11.87 -19.49 11.57
CA SER A 149 -10.77 -20.28 10.99
C SER A 149 -9.97 -19.47 9.97
N GLU A 150 -10.63 -18.65 9.16
CA GLU A 150 -9.98 -17.75 8.20
C GLU A 150 -9.16 -16.66 8.91
N GLY A 151 -9.70 -16.08 9.99
CA GLY A 151 -8.99 -15.13 10.85
C GLY A 151 -7.76 -15.74 11.55
N ILE A 152 -7.86 -16.98 12.05
CA ILE A 152 -6.69 -17.69 12.61
C ILE A 152 -5.65 -17.97 11.52
N ALA A 153 -6.07 -18.45 10.35
CA ALA A 153 -5.16 -18.76 9.25
C ALA A 153 -4.44 -17.51 8.73
N SER A 154 -5.10 -16.35 8.69
CA SER A 154 -4.48 -15.09 8.29
C SER A 154 -3.41 -14.62 9.28
N LEU A 155 -3.56 -14.87 10.59
CA LEU A 155 -2.51 -14.60 11.60
C LEU A 155 -1.24 -15.43 11.36
N PHE A 156 -1.36 -16.69 10.96
CA PHE A 156 -0.19 -17.52 10.61
C PHE A 156 0.55 -16.99 9.38
N ARG A 157 -0.15 -16.36 8.43
CA ARG A 157 0.47 -15.76 7.24
C ARG A 157 1.34 -14.54 7.55
N LEU A 158 1.27 -13.98 8.75
CA LEU A 158 2.18 -12.91 9.20
C LEU A 158 3.63 -13.40 9.33
N MET A 159 3.83 -14.70 9.58
CA MET A 159 5.15 -15.31 9.73
C MET A 159 5.20 -16.64 8.95
N PRO A 160 5.20 -16.59 7.60
CA PRO A 160 5.05 -17.78 6.75
C PRO A 160 6.16 -18.81 6.97
N GLU A 161 7.38 -18.36 7.23
CA GLU A 161 8.54 -19.23 7.52
C GLU A 161 8.42 -19.96 8.88
N GLN A 162 7.51 -19.52 9.75
CA GLN A 162 7.34 -20.03 11.11
C GLN A 162 6.00 -20.74 11.33
N VAL A 163 5.21 -20.98 10.26
CA VAL A 163 3.89 -21.62 10.37
C VAL A 163 3.97 -22.96 11.08
N GLY A 164 4.95 -23.80 10.74
CA GLY A 164 5.16 -25.10 11.39
C GLY A 164 5.39 -24.96 12.91
N PRO A 165 6.45 -24.26 13.34
CA PRO A 165 6.71 -23.99 14.75
C PRO A 165 5.53 -23.34 15.50
N LEU A 166 4.86 -22.36 14.90
CA LEU A 166 3.72 -21.68 15.52
C LEU A 166 2.53 -22.63 15.70
N MET A 167 2.23 -23.48 14.72
CA MET A 167 1.19 -24.50 14.82
C MET A 167 1.52 -25.47 15.96
N THR A 168 2.77 -25.93 16.08
CA THR A 168 3.19 -26.79 17.20
C THR A 168 2.98 -26.12 18.56
N MET A 169 3.34 -24.83 18.68
CA MET A 169 3.15 -24.09 19.93
C MET A 169 1.67 -23.91 20.28
N VAL A 170 0.83 -23.52 19.32
CA VAL A 170 -0.62 -23.32 19.53
C VAL A 170 -1.31 -24.63 19.89
N THR A 171 -1.03 -25.70 19.16
CA THR A 171 -1.57 -27.04 19.43
C THR A 171 -1.20 -27.51 20.85
N SER A 172 0.05 -27.26 21.28
CA SER A 172 0.50 -27.56 22.64
C SER A 172 -0.23 -26.72 23.70
N MET A 173 -0.43 -25.42 23.45
CA MET A 173 -1.14 -24.52 24.38
C MET A 173 -2.63 -24.86 24.53
N LEU A 174 -3.26 -25.36 23.47
CA LEU A 174 -4.67 -25.78 23.47
C LEU A 174 -4.87 -27.19 24.05
N GLY A 175 -3.78 -27.88 24.44
CA GLY A 175 -3.85 -29.22 25.03
C GLY A 175 -4.34 -30.29 24.05
N VAL A 176 -4.22 -30.04 22.74
CA VAL A 176 -4.57 -31.00 21.69
C VAL A 176 -3.30 -31.79 21.38
N MET A 177 -3.06 -32.89 22.08
CA MET A 177 -1.99 -33.85 21.75
C MET A 177 -2.55 -35.07 21.06
#